data_AF-A0A936WI87-F1
#
_entry.id   AF-A0A936WI87-F1
#
_cell.length_a   1.000
_cell.length_b   1.000
_cell.length_c   1.000
_cell.angle_alpha   90.00
_cell.angle_beta   90.00
_cell.angle_gamma   90.00
#
_symmetry.space_group_name_H-M   'P 1'
#
loop_
_entity.id
_entity.type
_entity.pdbx_description
1 polymer ?
#
loop_
_entity_poly.entity_id
_entity_poly.type
_entity_poly.pdbx_seq_one_letter_code
_entity_poly.pdbx_strand_id
1 'polypeptide(L)'
;MDVQGVLFDLDGTLIDSRRDIAACVNFTLAALGRPSPLSLESVEKMVGDGVRQLLTRAAGVLDEPTMKRALEIFLPYYLDHCADTI
;
A
#
# COMPACT_ATOMS: atom_id res chain seq x y z
N MET A 1 2.24 38.09 0.49
CA MET A 1 2.34 36.86 1.31
C MET A 1 3.27 35.95 0.55
N ASP A 2 4.52 35.88 0.96
CA ASP A 2 5.51 35.02 0.29
C ASP A 2 5.45 33.63 0.92
N VAL A 3 5.02 32.64 0.13
CA VAL A 3 5.07 31.23 0.53
C VAL A 3 6.51 30.76 0.39
N GLN A 4 7.15 30.39 1.51
CA GLN A 4 8.56 29.97 1.56
C GLN A 4 8.79 28.46 1.47
N GLY A 5 7.75 27.68 1.13
CA GLY A 5 7.88 26.25 0.89
C GLY A 5 6.54 25.59 0.61
N VAL A 6 6.55 24.62 -0.29
CA VAL A 6 5.41 23.75 -0.56
C VAL A 6 5.85 22.32 -0.24
N LEU A 7 5.12 21.67 0.67
CA LEU A 7 5.28 20.25 0.94
C LEU A 7 4.20 19.51 0.16
N PHE A 8 4.62 18.68 -0.79
CA PHE A 8 3.71 17.83 -1.55
C PHE A 8 3.69 16.45 -0.92
N ASP A 9 2.49 15.93 -0.70
CA ASP A 9 2.32 14.49 -0.51
C ASP A 9 2.60 13.79 -1.85
N LEU A 10 3.23 12.62 -1.81
CA LEU A 10 3.55 11.87 -3.03
C LEU A 10 2.32 11.08 -3.49
N ASP A 11 1.70 10.37 -2.55
CA ASP A 11 0.63 9.42 -2.80
C ASP A 11 -0.71 10.13 -3.01
N GLY A 12 -1.27 10.03 -4.22
CA GLY A 12 -2.57 10.61 -4.53
C GLY A 12 -2.59 12.12 -4.75
N THR A 13 -1.42 12.78 -4.79
CA THR A 13 -1.27 14.20 -5.17
C THR A 13 -0.36 14.39 -6.39
N LEU A 14 0.81 13.74 -6.45
CA LEU A 14 1.73 13.83 -7.60
C LEU A 14 1.76 12.57 -8.48
N ILE A 15 1.48 11.40 -7.90
CA ILE A 15 1.40 10.12 -8.60
C ILE A 15 0.05 9.46 -8.24
N ASP A 16 -0.62 8.87 -9.22
CA ASP A 16 -1.77 7.99 -8.95
C ASP A 16 -1.29 6.60 -8.51
N SER A 17 -0.52 6.56 -7.43
CA SER A 17 0.10 5.35 -6.86
C SER A 17 -0.92 4.36 -6.30
N ARG A 18 -2.22 4.71 -6.30
CA ARG A 18 -3.31 3.88 -5.78
C ARG A 18 -3.38 2.51 -6.46
N ARG A 19 -3.14 2.46 -7.77
CA ARG A 19 -3.11 1.21 -8.54
C ARG A 19 -1.93 0.34 -8.16
N ASP A 20 -0.75 0.95 -8.05
CA ASP A 20 0.47 0.25 -7.65
C ASP A 20 0.36 -0.26 -6.22
N ILE A 21 -0.16 0.55 -5.29
CA ILE A 21 -0.45 0.15 -3.91
C ILE A 21 -1.43 -1.03 -3.89
N ALA A 22 -2.51 -0.99 -4.69
CA ALA A 22 -3.45 -2.10 -4.77
C ALA A 22 -2.81 -3.39 -5.32
N ALA A 23 -1.92 -3.28 -6.30
CA ALA A 23 -1.14 -4.41 -6.79
C ALA A 23 -0.22 -4.99 -5.70
N CYS A 24 0.49 -4.13 -4.96
CA CYS A 24 1.38 -4.54 -3.86
C CYS A 24 0.62 -5.22 -2.71
N VAL A 25 -0.54 -4.67 -2.34
CA VAL A 25 -1.42 -5.28 -1.32
C VAL A 25 -1.87 -6.66 -1.77
N ASN A 26 -2.40 -6.79 -3.00
CA ASN A 26 -2.89 -8.06 -3.50
C ASN A 26 -1.77 -9.10 -3.65
N PHE A 27 -0.58 -8.69 -4.10
CA PHE A 27 0.60 -9.55 -4.14
C PHE A 27 0.96 -10.07 -2.74
N THR A 28 1.00 -9.16 -1.75
CA THR A 28 1.30 -9.51 -0.37
C THR A 28 0.27 -10.47 0.22
N LEU A 29 -1.03 -10.21 -0.01
CA LEU A 29 -2.12 -11.07 0.48
C LEU A 29 -2.07 -12.47 -0.14
N ALA A 30 -1.78 -12.57 -1.44
CA ALA A 30 -1.63 -13.85 -2.11
C ALA A 30 -0.45 -14.66 -1.52
N ALA A 31 0.68 -14.00 -1.25
CA ALA A 31 1.85 -14.62 -0.62
C ALA A 31 1.60 -15.06 0.85
N LEU A 32 0.63 -14.43 1.53
CA LEU A 32 0.15 -14.85 2.85
C LEU A 32 -0.95 -15.93 2.78
N GLY A 33 -1.34 -16.36 1.59
CA GLY A 33 -2.31 -17.45 1.38
C GLY A 33 -3.76 -17.01 1.25
N ARG A 34 -4.04 -15.71 1.06
CA ARG A 34 -5.41 -15.24 0.79
C ARG A 34 -5.82 -15.67 -0.64
N PRO A 35 -6.98 -16.34 -0.81
CA PRO A 35 -7.37 -16.89 -2.10
C PRO A 35 -7.94 -15.86 -3.09
N SER A 36 -8.54 -14.78 -2.59
CA SER A 36 -9.23 -13.78 -3.43
C SER A 36 -8.62 -12.39 -3.27
N PRO A 37 -8.32 -11.69 -4.38
CA PRO A 37 -7.81 -10.32 -4.34
C PRO A 37 -8.90 -9.34 -3.89
N LEU A 38 -8.47 -8.21 -3.35
CA LEU A 38 -9.30 -7.05 -3.09
C LEU A 38 -9.49 -6.23 -4.37
N SER A 39 -10.66 -5.58 -4.51
CA SER A 39 -10.87 -4.60 -5.58
C SER A 39 -10.03 -3.34 -5.33
N LEU A 40 -9.68 -2.64 -6.41
CA LEU A 40 -8.97 -1.36 -6.35
C LEU A 40 -9.67 -0.38 -5.40
N GLU A 41 -10.98 -0.16 -5.59
CA GLU A 41 -11.79 0.72 -4.75
C GLU A 41 -11.74 0.34 -3.26
N SER A 42 -11.66 -0.96 -2.95
CA SER A 42 -11.54 -1.42 -1.55
C SER A 42 -10.20 -1.03 -0.96
N VAL A 43 -9.11 -1.23 -1.71
CA VAL A 43 -7.76 -0.88 -1.25
C VAL A 43 -7.59 0.63 -1.12
N GLU A 44 -8.11 1.40 -2.08
CA GLU A 44 -8.07 2.87 -2.05
C GLU A 44 -8.67 3.45 -0.77
N LYS A 45 -9.80 2.89 -0.30
CA LYS A 45 -10.44 3.30 0.96
C LYS A 45 -9.62 2.96 2.21
N MET A 46 -8.56 2.15 2.09
CA MET A 46 -7.70 1.73 3.20
C MET A 46 -6.40 2.55 3.28
N VAL A 47 -6.01 3.24 2.20
CA VAL A 47 -4.78 4.04 2.11
C VAL A 47 -4.89 5.31 2.96
N GLY A 48 -3.78 5.70 3.62
CA GLY A 48 -3.65 6.98 4.33
C GLY A 48 -2.97 6.89 5.70
N ASP A 49 -3.07 5.76 6.40
CA ASP A 49 -2.54 5.60 7.77
C ASP A 49 -1.23 4.78 7.83
N GLY A 50 -0.52 4.72 6.70
CA GLY A 50 0.72 3.97 6.54
C GLY A 50 0.54 2.46 6.29
N VAL A 51 1.63 1.82 5.89
CA VAL A 51 1.64 0.44 5.35
C VAL A 51 1.17 -0.61 6.36
N ARG A 52 1.52 -0.48 7.65
CA ARG A 52 1.07 -1.42 8.69
C ARG A 52 -0.45 -1.40 8.83
N GLN A 53 -1.04 -0.20 8.88
CA GLN A 53 -2.48 -0.05 9.02
C GLN A 53 -3.22 -0.51 7.77
N LEU A 54 -2.65 -0.24 6.58
CA LEU A 54 -3.14 -0.74 5.29
C LEU A 54 -3.20 -2.27 5.27
N LEU A 55 -2.09 -2.95 5.61
CA LEU A 55 -2.03 -4.42 5.61
C LEU A 55 -2.96 -5.04 6.65
N THR A 56 -3.11 -4.42 7.84
CA THR A 56 -4.10 -4.86 8.84
C THR A 56 -5.54 -4.71 8.33
N ARG A 57 -5.87 -3.62 7.64
CA ARG A 57 -7.23 -3.43 7.06
C ARG A 57 -7.49 -4.43 5.93
N ALA A 58 -6.47 -4.68 5.12
CA ALA A 58 -6.57 -5.54 3.96
C ALA A 58 -6.64 -7.03 4.34
N ALA A 59 -5.77 -7.49 5.25
CA ALA A 59 -5.65 -8.90 5.65
C ALA A 59 -6.53 -9.28 6.85
N GLY A 60 -7.02 -8.30 7.61
CA GLY A 60 -7.55 -8.50 8.96
C GLY A 60 -6.45 -8.31 10.03
N VAL A 61 -6.82 -8.45 11.30
CA VAL A 61 -5.86 -8.33 12.41
C VAL A 61 -4.75 -9.36 12.25
N LEU A 62 -3.52 -8.88 12.03
CA LEU A 62 -2.32 -9.69 11.93
C LEU A 62 -1.60 -9.69 13.28
N ASP A 63 -1.03 -10.84 13.68
CA ASP A 63 -0.05 -10.88 14.75
C ASP A 63 1.30 -10.27 14.29
N GLU A 64 2.18 -9.92 15.24
CA GLU A 64 3.47 -9.30 14.90
C GLU A 64 4.34 -10.15 13.96
N PRO A 65 4.45 -11.48 14.11
CA PRO A 65 5.19 -12.31 13.17
C PRO A 65 4.62 -12.26 11.73
N THR A 66 3.30 -12.31 11.58
CA THR A 66 2.66 -12.25 10.26
C THR A 66 2.76 -10.84 9.67
N MET A 67 2.61 -9.79 10.48
CA MET A 67 2.82 -8.41 10.06
C MET A 67 4.26 -8.19 9.58
N LYS A 68 5.25 -8.70 10.30
CA LYS A 68 6.66 -8.61 9.89
C LYS A 68 6.86 -9.26 8.52
N ARG A 69 6.35 -10.48 8.33
CA ARG A 69 6.42 -11.19 7.05
C ARG A 69 5.69 -10.44 5.94
N ALA A 70 4.53 -9.85 6.23
CA ALA A 70 3.77 -9.05 5.27
C ALA A 70 4.59 -7.84 4.80
N LEU A 71 5.28 -7.14 5.71
CA LEU A 71 6.15 -6.01 5.38
C LEU A 71 7.39 -6.43 4.57
N GLU A 72 7.99 -7.58 4.91
CA GLU A 72 9.13 -8.16 4.17
C GLU A 72 8.76 -8.52 2.72
N ILE A 73 7.48 -8.79 2.45
CA ILE A 73 6.97 -9.04 1.09
C ILE A 73 6.55 -7.73 0.40
N PHE A 74 5.83 -6.87 1.12
CA PHE A 74 5.26 -5.65 0.57
C PHE A 74 6.32 -4.63 0.16
N LEU A 75 7.31 -4.36 1.03
CA LEU A 75 8.25 -3.26 0.82
C LEU A 75 9.13 -3.44 -0.42
N PRO A 76 9.76 -4.60 -0.66
CA PRO A 76 10.56 -4.79 -1.88
C PRO A 76 9.70 -4.64 -3.14
N TYR A 77 8.52 -5.27 -3.15
CA TYR A 77 7.62 -5.21 -4.30
C TYR A 77 7.12 -3.78 -4.54
N TYR A 78 6.78 -3.04 -3.48
CA TYR A 78 6.40 -1.64 -3.59
C TYR A 78 7.54 -0.77 -4.13
N LEU A 79 8.77 -0.94 -3.66
CA LEU A 79 9.90 -0.16 -4.15
C LEU A 79 10.22 -0.42 -5.63
N ASP A 80 10.04 -1.66 -6.09
CA ASP A 80 10.28 -2.04 -7.48
C ASP A 80 9.12 -1.61 -8.41
N HIS A 81 7.92 -1.39 -7.87
CA HIS A 81 6.70 -1.17 -8.67
C HIS A 81 5.92 0.13 -8.33
N CYS A 82 6.40 1.01 -7.45
CA CYS A 82 5.68 2.21 -7.00
C CYS A 82 5.49 3.31 -8.07
N ALA A 83 6.04 3.10 -9.26
CA ALA A 83 6.07 4.05 -10.37
C ALA A 83 5.66 3.39 -11.70
N ASP A 84 5.12 2.18 -11.67
CA ASP A 84 4.81 1.43 -12.89
C ASP A 84 3.56 1.96 -13.60
N THR A 85 2.68 2.67 -12.89
CA THR A 85 1.44 3.23 -13.46
C THR A 85 1.46 4.74 -13.73
N ILE A 86 2.64 5.36 -13.87
CA ILE A 86 2.80 6.77 -14.30
C ILE A 86 2.27 6.99 -15.73
#